data_AF-A0AA38J5S7-F1
#
_entry.id   AF-A0AA38J5S7-F1
#
_cell.length_a   1.000
_cell.length_b   1.000
_cell.length_c   1.000
_cell.angle_alpha   90.00
_cell.angle_beta   90.00
_cell.angle_gamma   90.00
#
_symmetry.space_group_name_H-M   'P 1'
#
loop_
_entity.id
_entity.type
_entity.pdbx_description
1 polymer ?
#
loop_
_entity_poly.entity_id
_entity_poly.type
_entity_poly.pdbx_seq_one_letter_code
_entity_poly.pdbx_strand_id
1 'polypeptide(L)'
;MDEMAIKRKIEWDGKKFTGYVNIGVELSSDELAEAKEALVFMLVALNGSWKIPIGYFLLEGLSAMEKANLVVKGLEFVHPTGVIVTSLTFDGTPTNLSMAEYLGADFKNYMQFKTWFLHPISNEKLFIFLDACHMLKLLRNCFAVYKQLVDGSGGIIKWQFIEKLVELQEDVQLQLGTKLRKKHLYWSDQPMKVNLAVQTLSNSVSCALITLEDDFKMKEFEGASATALFTKHINDLFDVLNSKNRFCTVELRRGLSQTNIEQVFRRLSEIRNYLTKLKVQDEVSVLNCRRKTGFVGFIVCIDSLMGLYNEYVVEKQLLH
;
A
#
# COMPACT_ATOMS: atom_id res chain seq x y z
N MET A 1 -2.09 12.18 1.59
CA MET A 1 -2.34 12.96 0.37
C MET A 1 -3.03 12.04 -0.61
N ASP A 2 -4.09 12.50 -1.26
CA ASP A 2 -4.79 11.70 -2.28
C ASP A 2 -5.45 12.62 -3.32
N GLU A 3 -5.71 12.08 -4.50
CA GLU A 3 -6.33 12.76 -5.63
C GLU A 3 -7.72 12.19 -5.88
N MET A 4 -8.69 13.08 -6.07
CA MET A 4 -10.07 12.71 -6.33
C MET A 4 -10.52 13.29 -7.66
N ALA A 5 -11.05 12.46 -8.55
CA ALA A 5 -11.69 12.94 -9.77
C ALA A 5 -12.92 13.79 -9.40
N ILE A 6 -13.04 14.95 -10.02
CA ILE A 6 -14.19 15.84 -9.87
C ILE A 6 -14.91 15.99 -11.20
N LYS A 7 -16.19 16.34 -11.14
CA LYS A 7 -16.96 16.63 -12.36
C LYS A 7 -16.41 17.92 -12.96
N ARG A 8 -15.98 17.84 -14.23
CA ARG A 8 -15.62 19.02 -15.03
C ARG A 8 -16.88 19.84 -15.28
N LYS A 9 -16.97 20.98 -14.61
CA LYS A 9 -18.09 21.91 -14.74
C LYS A 9 -17.68 23.26 -14.20
N ILE A 10 -17.89 24.30 -14.99
CA ILE A 10 -17.81 25.68 -14.55
C ILE A 10 -19.21 26.11 -14.07
N GLU A 11 -19.28 26.66 -12.86
CA GLU A 11 -20.51 27.15 -12.26
C GLU A 11 -20.34 28.58 -11.74
N TRP A 12 -21.33 29.43 -12.00
CA TRP A 12 -21.45 30.77 -11.44
C TRP A 12 -22.34 30.74 -10.20
N ASP A 13 -21.80 31.14 -9.05
CA ASP A 13 -22.53 31.14 -7.77
C ASP A 13 -23.27 32.46 -7.48
N GLY A 14 -23.33 33.38 -8.45
CA GLY A 14 -23.85 34.73 -8.26
C GLY A 14 -22.78 35.77 -7.93
N LYS A 15 -21.58 35.35 -7.53
CA LYS A 15 -20.45 36.22 -7.16
C LYS A 15 -19.17 35.93 -7.93
N LYS A 16 -18.86 34.66 -8.16
CA LYS A 16 -17.66 34.22 -8.87
C LYS A 16 -17.90 32.95 -9.69
N PHE A 17 -17.08 32.76 -10.72
CA PHE A 17 -17.00 31.47 -11.40
C PHE A 17 -16.15 30.50 -10.58
N THR A 18 -16.60 29.25 -10.50
CA THR A 18 -15.94 28.14 -9.82
C THR A 18 -15.84 26.95 -10.78
N GLY A 19 -14.89 26.05 -10.54
CA GLY A 19 -14.66 24.87 -11.40
C GLY A 19 -13.38 24.93 -12.25
N TYR A 20 -12.65 26.04 -12.20
CA TYR A 20 -11.33 26.17 -12.83
C TYR A 20 -10.20 25.59 -11.97
N VAL A 21 -9.06 25.33 -12.60
CA VAL A 21 -7.80 25.03 -11.92
C VAL A 21 -7.48 26.13 -10.91
N ASN A 22 -7.17 25.72 -9.68
CA ASN A 22 -6.83 26.61 -8.58
C ASN A 22 -5.72 25.98 -7.73
N ILE A 23 -4.52 26.55 -7.84
CA ILE A 23 -3.31 26.15 -7.11
C ILE A 23 -2.98 27.08 -5.93
N GLY A 24 -3.94 27.92 -5.49
CA GLY A 24 -3.75 28.86 -4.39
C GLY A 24 -3.13 30.20 -4.81
N VAL A 25 -3.05 30.48 -6.11
CA VAL A 25 -2.61 31.77 -6.66
C VAL A 25 -3.76 32.34 -7.50
N GLU A 26 -4.05 33.64 -7.35
CA GLU A 26 -4.99 34.34 -8.24
C GLU A 26 -4.38 34.44 -9.63
N LEU A 27 -4.67 33.45 -10.47
CA LEU A 27 -4.34 33.49 -11.89
C LEU A 27 -5.41 34.34 -12.59
N SER A 28 -5.05 35.57 -12.97
CA SER A 28 -5.86 36.41 -13.85
C SER A 28 -5.57 36.03 -15.31
N SER A 29 -6.25 34.98 -15.79
CA SER A 29 -6.19 34.56 -17.19
C SER A 29 -7.59 34.20 -17.69
N ASP A 30 -7.91 34.65 -18.90
CA ASP A 30 -9.16 34.32 -19.59
C ASP A 30 -9.20 32.85 -20.09
N GLU A 31 -8.08 32.13 -20.00
CA GLU A 31 -7.91 30.74 -20.48
C GLU A 31 -7.66 29.73 -19.35
N LEU A 32 -8.28 29.93 -18.18
CA LEU A 32 -8.15 28.94 -17.10
C LEU A 32 -8.80 27.61 -17.51
N ALA A 33 -8.03 26.53 -17.42
CA ALA A 33 -8.52 25.19 -17.69
C ALA A 33 -9.54 24.73 -16.64
N GLU A 34 -10.48 23.88 -17.06
CA GLU A 34 -11.43 23.23 -16.15
C GLU A 34 -10.70 22.21 -15.27
N ALA A 35 -10.93 22.27 -13.96
CA ALA A 35 -10.39 21.28 -13.06
C ALA A 35 -11.06 19.91 -13.25
N LYS A 36 -10.24 18.86 -13.33
CA LYS A 36 -10.68 17.46 -13.47
C LYS A 36 -10.45 16.64 -12.20
N GLU A 37 -9.60 17.12 -11.31
CA GLU A 37 -9.26 16.46 -10.06
C GLU A 37 -9.02 17.45 -8.92
N ALA A 38 -9.16 16.97 -7.69
CA ALA A 38 -8.83 17.69 -6.46
C ALA A 38 -7.76 16.91 -5.69
N LEU A 39 -6.62 17.54 -5.46
CA LEU A 39 -5.55 17.03 -4.60
C LEU A 39 -5.76 17.54 -3.18
N VAL A 40 -5.83 16.64 -2.20
CA VAL A 40 -6.10 17.00 -0.80
C VAL A 40 -4.94 16.60 0.11
N PHE A 41 -4.53 17.53 0.96
CA PHE A 41 -3.59 17.31 2.05
C PHE A 41 -4.32 17.28 3.38
N MET A 42 -4.05 16.24 4.18
CA MET A 42 -4.67 16.04 5.48
C MET A 42 -3.59 15.60 6.46
N LEU A 43 -3.59 16.23 7.64
CA LEU A 43 -2.83 15.77 8.79
C LEU A 43 -3.65 14.74 9.56
N VAL A 44 -3.01 13.63 9.92
CA VAL A 44 -3.61 12.56 10.72
C VAL A 44 -2.69 12.32 11.91
N ALA A 45 -3.24 12.42 13.12
CA ALA A 45 -2.46 12.23 14.33
C ALA A 45 -2.02 10.76 14.49
N LEU A 46 -0.76 10.54 14.84
CA LEU A 46 -0.26 9.22 15.26
C LEU A 46 -0.50 8.96 16.75
N ASN A 47 -0.29 9.98 17.58
CA ASN A 47 -0.43 9.94 19.04
C ASN A 47 -1.77 10.51 19.53
N GLY A 48 -2.77 10.57 18.65
CA GLY A 48 -4.08 11.16 18.96
C GLY A 48 -5.18 10.66 18.03
N SER A 49 -6.40 11.17 18.21
CA SER A 49 -7.58 10.76 17.43
C SER A 49 -8.18 11.92 16.64
N TRP A 50 -7.35 12.67 15.92
CA TRP A 50 -7.79 13.78 15.09
C TRP A 50 -7.25 13.69 13.66
N LYS A 51 -8.00 14.29 12.74
CA LYS A 51 -7.68 14.40 11.31
C LYS A 51 -8.12 15.78 10.84
N ILE A 52 -7.24 16.54 10.21
CA ILE A 52 -7.54 17.90 9.77
C ILE A 52 -7.06 18.06 8.32
N PRO A 53 -7.96 18.36 7.37
CA PRO A 53 -7.56 18.84 6.05
C PRO A 53 -6.78 20.15 6.20
N ILE A 54 -5.59 20.25 5.62
CA ILE A 54 -4.75 21.46 5.68
C ILE A 54 -4.78 22.25 4.38
N GLY A 55 -5.23 21.64 3.29
CA GLY A 55 -5.35 22.31 2.00
C GLY A 55 -5.87 21.38 0.92
N TYR A 56 -6.43 21.98 -0.13
CA TYR A 56 -6.78 21.29 -1.35
C TYR A 56 -6.45 22.16 -2.57
N PHE A 57 -6.20 21.51 -3.69
CA PHE A 57 -5.89 22.17 -4.96
C PHE A 57 -6.76 21.56 -6.06
N LEU A 58 -7.32 22.41 -6.93
CA LEU A 58 -8.12 21.98 -8.07
C LEU A 58 -7.25 21.98 -9.31
N LEU A 59 -7.17 20.86 -10.02
CA LEU A 59 -6.08 20.59 -10.96
C LEU A 59 -6.62 19.96 -12.26
N GLU A 60 -5.85 20.14 -13.34
CA GLU A 60 -6.03 19.41 -14.61
C GLU A 60 -4.96 18.30 -14.77
N GLY A 61 -4.21 18.01 -13.72
CA GLY A 61 -2.99 17.20 -13.75
C GLY A 61 -1.83 17.96 -13.12
N LEU A 62 -0.97 17.25 -12.40
CA LEU A 62 0.32 17.77 -11.95
C LEU A 62 1.45 16.81 -12.32
N SER A 63 2.57 17.40 -12.73
CA SER A 63 3.84 16.69 -12.82
C SER A 63 4.31 16.26 -11.42
N ALA A 64 5.17 15.24 -11.38
CA ALA A 64 5.75 14.76 -10.14
C ALA A 64 6.54 15.87 -9.38
N MET A 65 7.20 16.77 -10.11
CA MET A 65 7.92 17.91 -9.53
C MET A 65 6.96 18.92 -8.89
N GLU A 66 5.86 19.26 -9.56
CA GLU A 66 4.87 20.19 -8.99
C GLU A 66 4.23 19.62 -7.73
N LYS A 67 3.90 18.32 -7.71
CA LYS A 67 3.42 17.65 -6.50
C LYS A 67 4.44 17.72 -5.35
N ALA A 68 5.73 17.53 -5.66
CA ALA A 68 6.80 17.62 -4.65
C ALA A 68 6.86 19.04 -4.06
N ASN A 69 6.74 20.07 -4.90
CA ASN A 69 6.67 21.46 -4.45
C ASN A 69 5.46 21.72 -3.53
N LEU A 70 4.28 21.17 -3.85
CA LEU A 70 3.10 21.29 -2.99
C LEU A 70 3.28 20.57 -1.64
N VAL A 71 3.92 19.40 -1.62
CA VAL A 71 4.28 18.71 -0.37
C VAL A 71 5.20 19.60 0.47
N VAL A 72 6.27 20.15 -0.13
CA VAL A 72 7.21 21.06 0.57
C VAL A 72 6.46 22.26 1.14
N LYS A 73 5.58 22.91 0.37
CA LYS A 73 4.76 24.03 0.84
C LYS A 73 3.83 23.65 1.99
N GLY A 74 3.21 22.46 1.92
CA GLY A 74 2.40 21.93 3.01
C GLY A 74 3.20 21.71 4.30
N LEU A 75 4.42 21.21 4.20
CA LEU A 75 5.32 21.03 5.35
C LEU A 75 5.77 22.37 5.93
N GLU A 76 6.16 23.33 5.09
CA GLU A 76 6.53 24.69 5.50
C GLU A 76 5.36 25.39 6.22
N PHE A 77 4.13 25.21 5.73
CA PHE A 77 2.92 25.78 6.32
C PHE A 77 2.60 25.20 7.71
N VAL A 78 2.79 23.89 7.89
CA VAL A 78 2.50 23.20 9.15
C VAL A 78 3.59 23.45 10.20
N HIS A 79 4.85 23.62 9.79
CA HIS A 79 6.00 23.68 10.70
C HIS A 79 5.87 24.72 11.84
N PRO A 80 5.44 25.99 11.61
CA PRO A 80 5.31 26.99 12.68
C PRO A 80 4.27 26.65 13.76
N THR A 81 3.35 25.71 13.49
CA THR A 81 2.34 25.27 14.47
C THR A 81 2.93 24.38 15.57
N GLY A 82 4.16 23.91 15.41
CA GLY A 82 4.79 22.94 16.31
C GLY A 82 4.39 21.48 16.06
N VAL A 83 3.51 21.20 15.08
CA VAL A 83 3.18 19.83 14.69
C VAL A 83 4.40 19.18 14.01
N ILE A 84 4.81 18.03 14.53
CA ILE A 84 5.88 17.22 13.97
C ILE A 84 5.29 16.26 12.94
N VAL A 85 5.57 16.49 11.66
CA VAL A 85 5.18 15.58 10.58
C VAL A 85 6.25 14.50 10.43
N THR A 86 5.89 13.25 10.74
CA THR A 86 6.84 12.12 10.76
C THR A 86 6.83 11.29 9.47
N SER A 87 5.75 11.36 8.70
CA SER A 87 5.58 10.56 7.50
C SER A 87 4.65 11.19 6.47
N LEU A 88 4.81 10.77 5.22
CA LEU A 88 3.95 11.10 4.09
C LEU A 88 3.32 9.81 3.55
N THR A 89 1.99 9.81 3.39
CA THR A 89 1.24 8.67 2.83
C THR A 89 0.49 9.04 1.57
N PHE A 90 0.60 8.21 0.53
CA PHE A 90 -0.07 8.38 -0.77
C PHE A 90 -0.29 7.02 -1.47
N ASP A 91 -0.95 7.02 -2.62
CA ASP A 91 -1.27 5.80 -3.38
C ASP A 91 -0.12 5.27 -4.25
N GLY A 92 -0.37 4.27 -5.10
CA GLY A 92 0.66 3.63 -5.93
C GLY A 92 0.94 4.28 -7.28
N THR A 93 0.51 5.51 -7.56
CA THR A 93 0.65 6.05 -8.91
C THR A 93 2.12 6.32 -9.27
N PRO A 94 2.55 6.09 -10.53
CA PRO A 94 3.91 6.40 -10.97
C PRO A 94 4.32 7.85 -10.67
N THR A 95 3.39 8.79 -10.84
CA THR A 95 3.62 10.22 -10.55
C THR A 95 3.92 10.46 -9.06
N ASN A 96 3.23 9.77 -8.15
CA ASN A 96 3.47 9.93 -6.71
C ASN A 96 4.78 9.24 -6.26
N LEU A 97 5.16 8.14 -6.89
CA LEU A 97 6.49 7.54 -6.67
C LEU A 97 7.61 8.46 -7.14
N SER A 98 7.50 9.05 -8.34
CA SER A 98 8.48 10.03 -8.82
C SER A 98 8.50 11.30 -7.98
N MET A 99 7.36 11.74 -7.45
CA MET A 99 7.30 12.85 -6.48
C MET A 99 8.16 12.54 -5.25
N ALA A 100 8.03 11.34 -4.68
CA ALA A 100 8.86 10.91 -3.56
C ALA A 100 10.36 10.89 -3.91
N GLU A 101 10.73 10.47 -5.12
CA GLU A 101 12.13 10.55 -5.60
C GLU A 101 12.62 12.01 -5.67
N TYR A 102 11.79 12.94 -6.18
CA TYR A 102 12.12 14.37 -6.20
C TYR A 102 12.28 14.98 -4.80
N LEU A 103 11.53 14.49 -3.81
CA LEU A 103 11.70 14.89 -2.41
C LEU A 103 13.00 14.34 -1.79
N GLY A 104 13.62 13.34 -2.42
CA GLY A 104 14.91 12.79 -2.01
C GLY A 104 14.89 11.32 -1.54
N ALA A 105 13.78 10.61 -1.75
CA ALA A 105 13.72 9.16 -1.59
C ALA A 105 14.40 8.42 -2.76
N ASP A 106 14.72 7.14 -2.57
CA ASP A 106 15.29 6.29 -3.63
C ASP A 106 14.72 4.87 -3.54
N PHE A 107 14.05 4.47 -4.62
CA PHE A 107 13.43 3.15 -4.79
C PHE A 107 14.10 2.30 -5.87
N LYS A 108 15.28 2.70 -6.36
CA LYS A 108 16.00 2.00 -7.45
C LYS A 108 16.85 0.86 -6.90
N ASN A 109 17.47 1.05 -5.74
CA ASN A 109 18.28 0.01 -5.10
C ASN A 109 17.43 -0.92 -4.23
N TYR A 110 16.96 -2.03 -4.80
CA TYR A 110 16.13 -3.01 -4.09
C TYR A 110 16.78 -3.65 -2.85
N MET A 111 18.11 -3.62 -2.76
CA MET A 111 18.81 -4.13 -1.57
C MET A 111 18.65 -3.15 -0.40
N GLN A 112 18.60 -1.85 -0.69
CA GLN A 112 18.52 -0.79 0.31
C GLN A 112 17.76 0.41 -0.25
N PHE A 113 16.44 0.44 -0.03
CA PHE A 113 15.65 1.60 -0.35
C PHE A 113 15.94 2.74 0.63
N LYS A 114 15.97 3.96 0.11
CA LYS A 114 15.89 5.17 0.93
C LYS A 114 14.44 5.59 0.97
N THR A 115 13.69 5.13 1.98
CA THR A 115 12.25 5.34 2.10
C THR A 115 11.86 6.59 2.89
N TRP A 116 12.74 7.58 2.90
CA TRP A 116 12.55 8.83 3.63
C TRP A 116 13.22 10.00 2.91
N PHE A 117 12.77 11.19 3.25
CA PHE A 117 13.39 12.46 2.87
C PHE A 117 13.50 13.39 4.08
N LEU A 118 14.22 14.51 3.95
CA LEU A 118 14.42 15.46 5.05
C LEU A 118 13.36 16.56 4.99
N HIS A 119 12.83 16.95 6.14
CA HIS A 119 11.93 18.09 6.26
C HIS A 119 12.65 19.35 5.76
N PRO A 120 12.02 20.21 4.93
CA PRO A 120 12.66 21.39 4.33
C PRO A 120 13.12 22.47 5.33
N ILE A 121 12.79 22.33 6.64
CA ILE A 121 13.07 23.34 7.67
C ILE A 121 13.76 22.68 8.86
N SER A 122 13.11 21.70 9.51
CA SER A 122 13.70 21.02 10.68
C SER A 122 14.80 20.03 10.34
N ASN A 123 14.96 19.66 9.06
CA ASN A 123 15.87 18.63 8.59
C ASN A 123 15.62 17.24 9.21
N GLU A 124 14.42 17.02 9.75
CA GLU A 124 14.01 15.75 10.34
C GLU A 124 13.59 14.74 9.28
N LYS A 125 13.77 13.44 9.55
CA LYS A 125 13.37 12.41 8.59
C LYS A 125 11.84 12.28 8.50
N LEU A 126 11.30 12.37 7.30
CA LEU A 126 9.93 12.00 6.96
C LEU A 126 9.93 10.69 6.19
N PHE A 127 9.30 9.68 6.77
CA PHE A 127 9.18 8.36 6.17
C PHE A 127 8.02 8.29 5.17
N ILE A 128 8.17 7.47 4.14
CA ILE A 128 7.20 7.34 3.05
C ILE A 128 6.40 6.06 3.20
N PHE A 129 5.08 6.19 3.21
CA PHE A 129 4.17 5.04 3.20
C PHE A 129 3.31 5.06 1.94
N LEU A 130 3.19 3.91 1.30
CA LEU A 130 2.17 3.69 0.30
C LEU A 130 0.93 3.08 0.95
N ASP A 131 -0.25 3.47 0.50
CA ASP A 131 -1.50 2.89 1.01
C ASP A 131 -1.48 1.36 0.86
N ALA A 132 -1.41 0.66 1.99
CA ALA A 132 -1.36 -0.80 2.05
C ALA A 132 -2.58 -1.46 1.38
N CYS A 133 -3.76 -0.83 1.45
CA CYS A 133 -4.96 -1.32 0.77
C CYS A 133 -4.81 -1.25 -0.74
N HIS A 134 -4.22 -0.16 -1.24
CA HIS A 134 -3.90 -0.02 -2.65
C HIS A 134 -2.81 -1.01 -3.08
N MET A 135 -1.74 -1.16 -2.29
CA MET A 135 -0.62 -2.08 -2.58
C MET A 135 -1.10 -3.53 -2.67
N LEU A 136 -1.98 -3.95 -1.76
CA LEU A 136 -2.56 -5.28 -1.78
C LEU A 136 -3.36 -5.56 -3.07
N LYS A 137 -4.15 -4.57 -3.53
CA LYS A 137 -4.88 -4.69 -4.79
C LYS A 137 -3.93 -4.85 -5.98
N LEU A 138 -2.90 -4.01 -6.08
CA LEU A 138 -1.92 -4.07 -7.17
C LEU A 138 -1.18 -5.41 -7.19
N LEU A 139 -0.77 -5.90 -6.01
CA LEU A 139 -0.11 -7.19 -5.86
C LEU A 139 -1.02 -8.35 -6.28
N ARG A 140 -2.27 -8.38 -5.79
CA ARG A 140 -3.26 -9.39 -6.21
C ARG A 140 -3.47 -9.34 -7.72
N ASN A 141 -3.63 -8.15 -8.29
CA ASN A 141 -3.84 -7.99 -9.73
C ASN A 141 -2.63 -8.51 -10.53
N CYS A 142 -1.40 -8.24 -10.06
CA CYS A 142 -0.19 -8.78 -10.66
C CYS A 142 -0.19 -10.31 -10.63
N PHE A 143 -0.47 -10.91 -9.47
CA PHE A 143 -0.51 -12.37 -9.33
C PHE A 143 -1.60 -13.00 -10.23
N ALA A 144 -2.80 -12.43 -10.25
CA ALA A 144 -3.90 -12.91 -11.07
C ALA A 144 -3.64 -12.79 -12.58
N VAL A 145 -2.90 -11.77 -13.03
CA VAL A 145 -2.57 -11.56 -14.45
C VAL A 145 -1.44 -12.47 -14.90
N TYR A 146 -0.35 -12.57 -14.13
CA TYR A 146 0.77 -13.43 -14.50
C TYR A 146 0.48 -14.92 -14.27
N LYS A 147 -0.51 -15.25 -13.42
CA LYS A 147 -0.97 -16.60 -13.06
C LYS A 147 0.06 -17.49 -12.35
N GLN A 148 1.35 -17.26 -12.57
CA GLN A 148 2.44 -17.98 -11.94
C GLN A 148 3.52 -17.01 -11.47
N LEU A 149 3.99 -17.23 -10.23
CA LEU A 149 5.22 -16.65 -9.67
C LEU A 149 6.13 -17.78 -9.22
N VAL A 150 7.41 -17.48 -9.02
CA VAL A 150 8.38 -18.41 -8.43
C VAL A 150 9.07 -17.75 -7.26
N ASP A 151 9.20 -18.46 -6.14
CA ASP A 151 9.92 -17.98 -4.98
C ASP A 151 11.44 -18.23 -5.04
N GLY A 152 12.17 -17.70 -4.06
CA GLY A 152 13.62 -17.83 -3.98
C GLY A 152 14.13 -19.26 -3.78
N SER A 153 13.26 -20.20 -3.41
CA SER A 153 13.55 -21.63 -3.29
C SER A 153 13.16 -22.44 -4.52
N GLY A 154 12.61 -21.80 -5.56
CA GLY A 154 12.10 -22.49 -6.76
C GLY A 154 10.68 -23.03 -6.60
N GLY A 155 9.98 -22.69 -5.52
CA GLY A 155 8.59 -23.04 -5.29
C GLY A 155 7.67 -22.32 -6.28
N ILE A 156 6.78 -23.08 -6.93
CA ILE A 156 5.89 -22.56 -7.97
C ILE A 156 4.58 -22.09 -7.35
N ILE A 157 4.32 -20.80 -7.41
CA ILE A 157 3.13 -20.15 -6.86
C ILE A 157 2.11 -19.99 -8.00
N LYS A 158 0.97 -20.67 -7.93
CA LYS A 158 -0.02 -20.71 -9.01
C LYS A 158 -1.36 -20.14 -8.57
N TRP A 159 -1.86 -19.19 -9.36
CA TRP A 159 -3.21 -18.65 -9.22
C TRP A 159 -4.29 -19.73 -9.37
N GLN A 160 -3.99 -20.79 -10.14
CA GLN A 160 -4.89 -21.92 -10.36
C GLN A 160 -5.36 -22.59 -9.06
N PHE A 161 -4.55 -22.61 -8.00
CA PHE A 161 -4.99 -23.20 -6.73
C PHE A 161 -6.09 -22.38 -6.05
N ILE A 162 -6.12 -21.06 -6.28
CA ILE A 162 -7.21 -20.19 -5.81
C ILE A 162 -8.49 -20.45 -6.63
N GLU A 163 -8.35 -20.65 -7.95
CA GLU A 163 -9.47 -21.00 -8.83
C GLU A 163 -10.09 -22.35 -8.42
N LYS A 164 -9.27 -23.39 -8.29
CA LYS A 164 -9.69 -24.73 -7.82
C LYS A 164 -10.31 -24.71 -6.43
N LEU A 165 -9.77 -23.91 -5.50
CA LEU A 165 -10.36 -23.78 -4.16
C LEU A 165 -11.77 -23.17 -4.23
N VAL A 166 -12.02 -22.22 -5.14
CA VAL A 166 -13.37 -21.67 -5.34
C VAL A 166 -14.30 -22.73 -5.91
N GLU A 167 -13.87 -23.45 -6.95
CA GLU A 167 -14.64 -24.52 -7.59
C GLU A 167 -15.02 -25.61 -6.58
N LEU A 168 -14.02 -26.14 -5.85
CA LEU A 168 -14.25 -27.16 -4.83
C LEU A 168 -15.28 -26.73 -3.79
N GLN A 169 -15.18 -25.51 -3.26
CA GLN A 169 -16.12 -25.01 -2.26
C GLN A 169 -17.56 -24.88 -2.79
N GLU A 170 -17.73 -24.62 -4.08
CA GLU A 170 -19.05 -24.55 -4.71
C GLU A 170 -19.63 -25.94 -4.95
N ASP A 171 -18.80 -26.88 -5.36
CA ASP A 171 -19.19 -28.27 -5.61
C ASP A 171 -19.57 -28.99 -4.31
N VAL A 172 -18.75 -28.87 -3.27
CA VAL A 172 -19.00 -29.53 -1.97
C VAL A 172 -19.91 -28.73 -1.04
N GLN A 173 -20.26 -27.49 -1.41
CA GLN A 173 -21.05 -26.55 -0.59
C GLN A 173 -20.48 -26.28 0.82
N LEU A 174 -19.18 -26.50 1.03
CA LEU A 174 -18.45 -26.25 2.27
C LEU A 174 -17.37 -25.18 2.06
N GLN A 175 -17.10 -24.36 3.07
CA GLN A 175 -16.25 -23.17 2.95
C GLN A 175 -14.95 -23.27 3.75
N LEU A 176 -13.95 -23.95 3.19
CA LEU A 176 -12.60 -24.06 3.78
C LEU A 176 -11.88 -22.70 3.82
N GLY A 177 -11.91 -21.95 2.72
CA GLY A 177 -11.40 -20.59 2.59
C GLY A 177 -12.39 -19.52 3.05
N THR A 178 -13.22 -19.80 4.06
CA THR A 178 -14.29 -19.01 4.72
C THR A 178 -15.02 -17.96 3.87
N LYS A 179 -14.35 -16.91 3.39
CA LYS A 179 -14.92 -15.77 2.65
C LYS A 179 -14.64 -15.80 1.14
N LEU A 180 -13.75 -16.66 0.65
CA LEU A 180 -13.40 -16.78 -0.77
C LEU A 180 -14.58 -17.33 -1.59
N ARG A 181 -14.91 -16.69 -2.72
CA ARG A 181 -16.08 -16.96 -3.60
C ARG A 181 -15.75 -16.57 -5.05
N LYS A 182 -16.56 -16.99 -6.03
CA LYS A 182 -16.45 -16.60 -7.46
C LYS A 182 -16.16 -15.11 -7.72
N LYS A 183 -16.82 -14.18 -7.01
CA LYS A 183 -16.57 -12.73 -7.13
C LYS A 183 -15.10 -12.29 -6.89
N HIS A 184 -14.30 -13.13 -6.23
CA HIS A 184 -12.88 -12.88 -6.00
C HIS A 184 -12.02 -13.21 -7.22
N LEU A 185 -12.49 -14.14 -8.07
CA LEU A 185 -11.87 -14.45 -9.36
C LEU A 185 -12.26 -13.38 -10.39
N TYR A 186 -13.54 -12.97 -10.41
CA TYR A 186 -14.07 -11.89 -11.26
C TYR A 186 -13.91 -10.50 -10.63
N TRP A 187 -12.77 -10.26 -10.01
CA TRP A 187 -12.51 -9.01 -9.31
C TRP A 187 -12.38 -7.80 -10.25
N SER A 188 -12.14 -8.04 -11.55
CA SER A 188 -12.05 -7.03 -12.61
C SER A 188 -13.29 -6.15 -12.69
N ASP A 189 -14.45 -6.68 -12.29
CA ASP A 189 -15.74 -5.99 -12.32
C ASP A 189 -15.90 -5.08 -11.09
N GLN A 190 -15.09 -5.29 -10.05
CA GLN A 190 -15.11 -4.54 -8.80
C GLN A 190 -13.68 -4.20 -8.34
N PRO A 191 -12.88 -3.54 -9.19
CA PRO A 191 -11.44 -3.39 -8.97
C PRO A 191 -11.10 -2.53 -7.75
N MET A 192 -12.04 -1.68 -7.31
CA MET A 192 -11.89 -0.82 -6.14
C MET A 192 -12.16 -1.53 -4.81
N LYS A 193 -12.82 -2.70 -4.81
CA LYS A 193 -13.20 -3.40 -3.58
C LYS A 193 -12.00 -4.11 -2.95
N VAL A 194 -11.36 -3.42 -2.01
CA VAL A 194 -10.19 -3.91 -1.26
C VAL A 194 -10.47 -5.23 -0.55
N ASN A 195 -11.69 -5.41 -0.03
CA ASN A 195 -12.06 -6.64 0.67
C ASN A 195 -11.90 -7.90 -0.18
N LEU A 196 -12.04 -7.82 -1.51
CA LEU A 196 -11.80 -8.95 -2.41
C LEU A 196 -10.31 -9.33 -2.38
N ALA A 197 -9.40 -8.36 -2.47
CA ALA A 197 -7.96 -8.65 -2.41
C ALA A 197 -7.55 -9.23 -1.03
N VAL A 198 -8.08 -8.65 0.06
CA VAL A 198 -7.84 -9.12 1.44
C VAL A 198 -8.33 -10.55 1.64
N GLN A 199 -9.53 -10.88 1.15
CA GLN A 199 -10.11 -12.21 1.34
C GLN A 199 -9.40 -13.26 0.47
N THR A 200 -8.96 -12.88 -0.75
CA THR A 200 -8.16 -13.75 -1.61
C THR A 200 -6.81 -14.12 -0.99
N LEU A 201 -6.10 -13.14 -0.44
CA LEU A 201 -4.76 -13.34 0.12
C LEU A 201 -4.81 -13.40 1.65
N SER A 202 -5.68 -14.26 2.19
CA SER A 202 -5.95 -14.35 3.62
C SER A 202 -5.34 -15.60 4.27
N ASN A 203 -5.13 -15.56 5.59
CA ASN A 203 -4.68 -16.71 6.36
C ASN A 203 -5.57 -17.95 6.17
N SER A 204 -6.89 -17.78 6.08
CA SER A 204 -7.80 -18.92 5.86
C SER A 204 -7.61 -19.57 4.49
N VAL A 205 -7.26 -18.81 3.45
CA VAL A 205 -6.95 -19.39 2.13
C VAL A 205 -5.64 -20.16 2.20
N SER A 206 -4.62 -19.61 2.87
CA SER A 206 -3.35 -20.31 3.10
C SER A 206 -3.57 -21.64 3.83
N CYS A 207 -4.30 -21.65 4.96
CA CYS A 207 -4.61 -22.88 5.70
C CYS A 207 -5.41 -23.87 4.86
N ALA A 208 -6.41 -23.42 4.10
CA ALA A 208 -7.20 -24.30 3.24
C ALA A 208 -6.34 -25.01 2.19
N LEU A 209 -5.41 -24.29 1.56
CA LEU A 209 -4.50 -24.86 0.57
C LEU A 209 -3.58 -25.94 1.18
N ILE A 210 -3.01 -25.66 2.37
CA ILE A 210 -2.18 -26.64 3.10
C ILE A 210 -3.01 -27.88 3.47
N THR A 211 -4.19 -27.70 4.05
CA THR A 211 -5.06 -28.82 4.45
C THR A 211 -5.48 -29.68 3.25
N LEU A 212 -5.74 -29.08 2.09
CA LEU A 212 -6.11 -29.83 0.88
C LEU A 212 -4.93 -30.64 0.31
N GLU A 213 -3.71 -30.11 0.42
CA GLU A 213 -2.49 -30.79 -0.03
C GLU A 213 -2.00 -31.85 0.96
N ASP A 214 -1.84 -31.50 2.24
CA ASP A 214 -1.15 -32.33 3.22
C ASP A 214 -2.09 -33.31 3.94
N ASP A 215 -3.26 -32.82 4.37
CA ASP A 215 -4.21 -33.61 5.17
C ASP A 215 -5.11 -34.46 4.27
N PHE A 216 -5.74 -33.84 3.27
CA PHE A 216 -6.65 -34.53 2.34
C PHE A 216 -5.94 -35.14 1.13
N LYS A 217 -4.71 -34.71 0.82
CA LYS A 217 -3.89 -35.26 -0.29
C LYS A 217 -4.61 -35.27 -1.63
N MET A 218 -5.37 -34.21 -1.89
CA MET A 218 -6.09 -34.06 -3.16
C MET A 218 -5.10 -33.79 -4.28
N LYS A 219 -5.10 -34.66 -5.31
CA LYS A 219 -4.23 -34.52 -6.49
C LYS A 219 -4.30 -33.15 -7.15
N GLU A 220 -5.45 -32.50 -7.11
CA GLU A 220 -5.65 -31.18 -7.70
C GLU A 220 -4.87 -30.05 -6.99
N PHE A 221 -4.47 -30.28 -5.73
CA PHE A 221 -3.77 -29.34 -4.86
C PHE A 221 -2.30 -29.75 -4.61
N GLU A 222 -1.79 -30.75 -5.32
CA GLU A 222 -0.37 -31.11 -5.26
C GLU A 222 0.51 -29.92 -5.67
N GLY A 223 1.43 -29.51 -4.78
CA GLY A 223 2.29 -28.33 -4.93
C GLY A 223 1.68 -27.01 -4.46
N ALA A 224 0.54 -27.03 -3.76
CA ALA A 224 -0.13 -25.81 -3.29
C ALA A 224 0.65 -25.06 -2.18
N SER A 225 1.59 -25.72 -1.51
CA SER A 225 2.36 -25.22 -0.37
C SER A 225 3.08 -23.91 -0.65
N ALA A 226 3.69 -23.76 -1.83
CA ALA A 226 4.34 -22.50 -2.21
C ALA A 226 3.31 -21.35 -2.33
N THR A 227 2.11 -21.64 -2.85
CA THR A 227 1.01 -20.67 -2.95
C THR A 227 0.41 -20.33 -1.58
N ALA A 228 0.31 -21.32 -0.70
CA ALA A 228 -0.11 -21.13 0.68
C ALA A 228 0.87 -20.26 1.46
N LEU A 229 2.18 -20.50 1.32
CA LEU A 229 3.24 -19.71 1.95
C LEU A 229 3.25 -18.27 1.45
N PHE A 230 3.17 -18.06 0.12
CA PHE A 230 3.00 -16.74 -0.48
C PHE A 230 1.80 -16.01 0.13
N THR A 231 0.64 -16.67 0.15
CA THR A 231 -0.61 -16.12 0.71
C THR A 231 -0.46 -15.74 2.17
N LYS A 232 0.22 -16.57 2.97
CA LYS A 232 0.50 -16.30 4.39
C LYS A 232 1.39 -15.07 4.57
N HIS A 233 2.46 -14.95 3.79
CA HIS A 233 3.35 -13.78 3.86
C HIS A 233 2.61 -12.48 3.55
N ILE A 234 1.75 -12.47 2.52
CA ILE A 234 0.99 -11.26 2.18
C ILE A 234 -0.07 -10.94 3.25
N ASN A 235 -0.77 -11.95 3.79
CA ASN A 235 -1.70 -11.74 4.90
C ASN A 235 -1.01 -11.10 6.09
N ASP A 236 0.11 -11.69 6.52
CA ASP A 236 0.85 -11.25 7.71
C ASP A 236 1.37 -9.82 7.54
N LEU A 237 1.89 -9.49 6.36
CA LEU A 237 2.33 -8.14 6.04
C LEU A 237 1.18 -7.12 6.12
N PHE A 238 0.04 -7.45 5.50
CA PHE A 238 -1.11 -6.56 5.50
C PHE A 238 -1.71 -6.40 6.91
N ASP A 239 -1.71 -7.46 7.71
CA ASP A 239 -2.17 -7.46 9.10
C ASP A 239 -1.34 -6.50 9.98
N VAL A 240 -0.01 -6.46 9.79
CA VAL A 240 0.88 -5.51 10.47
C VAL A 240 0.60 -4.07 10.04
N LEU A 241 0.54 -3.82 8.73
CA LEU A 241 0.35 -2.48 8.16
C LEU A 241 -1.07 -1.91 8.37
N ASN A 242 -2.03 -2.74 8.75
CA ASN A 242 -3.42 -2.35 9.01
C ASN A 242 -3.84 -2.68 10.45
N SER A 243 -2.89 -2.70 11.39
CA SER A 243 -3.16 -2.89 12.81
C SER A 243 -3.98 -1.72 13.38
N LYS A 244 -4.99 -2.03 14.20
CA LYS A 244 -5.91 -1.04 14.80
C LYS A 244 -6.26 -1.32 16.26
N ASN A 245 -5.98 -2.52 16.75
CA ASN A 245 -6.42 -2.97 18.06
C ASN A 245 -5.26 -3.54 18.86
N ARG A 246 -4.87 -2.86 19.95
CA ARG A 246 -3.82 -3.29 20.88
C ARG A 246 -4.05 -4.68 21.44
N PHE A 247 -5.30 -5.08 21.66
CA PHE A 247 -5.70 -6.36 22.26
C PHE A 247 -6.21 -7.35 21.22
N CYS A 248 -5.82 -7.21 19.95
CA CYS A 248 -6.19 -8.18 18.93
C CYS A 248 -5.68 -9.58 19.32
N THR A 249 -6.52 -10.60 19.13
CA THR A 249 -6.11 -12.00 19.35
C THR A 249 -5.00 -12.42 18.39
N VAL A 250 -5.04 -11.90 17.16
CA VAL A 250 -3.98 -12.06 16.17
C VAL A 250 -2.84 -11.11 16.51
N GLU A 251 -1.69 -11.68 16.86
CA GLU A 251 -0.53 -10.95 17.36
C GLU A 251 0.00 -9.90 16.37
N LEU A 252 0.10 -10.24 15.08
CA LEU A 252 0.54 -9.32 14.03
C LEU A 252 -0.44 -8.18 13.74
N ARG A 253 -1.69 -8.25 14.23
CA ARG A 253 -2.68 -7.16 14.12
C ARG A 253 -2.67 -6.22 15.31
N ARG A 254 -1.84 -6.50 16.33
CA ARG A 254 -1.64 -5.60 17.46
C ARG A 254 -0.80 -4.42 17.01
N GLY A 255 -1.06 -3.25 17.60
CA GLY A 255 -0.17 -2.10 17.43
C GLY A 255 1.24 -2.45 17.91
N LEU A 256 2.26 -1.82 17.31
CA LEU A 256 3.65 -2.02 17.71
C LEU A 256 3.86 -1.56 19.16
N SER A 257 4.60 -2.36 19.91
CA SER A 257 5.01 -2.09 21.28
C SER A 257 6.39 -2.66 21.54
N GLN A 258 7.07 -2.18 22.58
CA GLN A 258 8.35 -2.72 23.02
C GLN A 258 8.33 -4.25 23.22
N THR A 259 7.18 -4.82 23.58
CA THR A 259 7.02 -6.25 23.83
C THR A 259 6.88 -7.12 22.57
N ASN A 260 6.41 -6.56 21.45
CA ASN A 260 6.17 -7.34 20.22
C ASN A 260 7.09 -6.93 19.06
N ILE A 261 7.85 -5.83 19.20
CA ILE A 261 8.59 -5.22 18.11
C ILE A 261 9.61 -6.18 17.49
N GLU A 262 10.37 -6.92 18.30
CA GLU A 262 11.40 -7.84 17.81
C GLU A 262 10.79 -8.93 16.92
N GLN A 263 9.67 -9.52 17.35
CA GLN A 263 8.97 -10.54 16.58
C GLN A 263 8.38 -9.96 15.29
N VAL A 264 7.77 -8.78 15.35
CA VAL A 264 7.21 -8.12 14.17
C VAL A 264 8.33 -7.77 13.18
N PHE A 265 9.44 -7.20 13.63
CA PHE A 265 10.57 -6.85 12.77
C PHE A 265 11.23 -8.05 12.15
N ARG A 266 11.38 -9.14 12.90
CA ARG A 266 11.86 -10.42 12.36
C ARG A 266 10.93 -10.90 11.24
N ARG A 267 9.61 -10.90 11.49
CA ARG A 267 8.62 -11.31 10.49
C ARG A 267 8.61 -10.42 9.25
N LEU A 268 8.70 -9.10 9.41
CA LEU A 268 8.78 -8.16 8.29
C LEU A 268 10.07 -8.34 7.48
N SER A 269 11.20 -8.58 8.14
CA SER A 269 12.49 -8.86 7.48
C SER A 269 12.45 -10.15 6.68
N GLU A 270 11.84 -11.21 7.22
CA GLU A 270 11.58 -12.46 6.49
C GLU A 270 10.74 -12.21 5.23
N ILE A 271 9.61 -11.51 5.38
CA ILE A 271 8.71 -11.19 4.26
C ILE A 271 9.44 -10.32 3.22
N ARG A 272 10.18 -9.30 3.65
CA ARG A 272 10.97 -8.45 2.75
C ARG A 272 11.94 -9.28 1.91
N ASN A 273 12.70 -10.17 2.55
CA ASN A 273 13.64 -11.05 1.88
C ASN A 273 12.96 -12.07 0.95
N TYR A 274 11.75 -12.50 1.30
CA TYR A 274 10.95 -13.35 0.44
C TYR A 274 10.48 -12.59 -0.82
N LEU A 275 9.93 -11.38 -0.66
CA LEU A 275 9.42 -10.56 -1.77
C LEU A 275 10.52 -10.16 -2.76
N THR A 276 11.75 -9.87 -2.30
CA THR A 276 12.87 -9.50 -3.18
C THR A 276 13.35 -10.64 -4.07
N LYS A 277 13.11 -11.88 -3.66
CA LYS A 277 13.49 -13.10 -4.39
C LYS A 277 12.40 -13.62 -5.33
N LEU A 278 11.18 -13.07 -5.27
CA LEU A 278 10.10 -13.49 -6.14
C LEU A 278 10.37 -13.12 -7.61
N LYS A 279 9.99 -14.02 -8.51
CA LYS A 279 10.09 -13.85 -9.97
C LYS A 279 8.74 -14.09 -10.65
N VAL A 280 8.52 -13.41 -11.77
CA VAL A 280 7.48 -13.72 -12.76
C VAL A 280 8.12 -14.51 -13.90
N GLN A 281 7.41 -15.51 -14.43
CA GLN A 281 7.85 -16.29 -15.61
C GLN A 281 9.28 -16.82 -15.46
N ASP A 282 9.62 -17.30 -14.26
CA ASP A 282 10.88 -17.97 -13.88
C ASP A 282 12.18 -17.15 -13.97
N GLU A 283 12.17 -15.96 -14.60
CA GLU A 283 13.38 -15.18 -14.85
C GLU A 283 13.33 -13.74 -14.33
N VAL A 284 12.20 -13.04 -14.45
CA VAL A 284 12.13 -11.61 -14.19
C VAL A 284 11.71 -11.35 -12.75
N SER A 285 12.53 -10.64 -11.96
CA SER A 285 12.13 -10.23 -10.60
C SER A 285 10.79 -9.48 -10.61
N VAL A 286 9.92 -9.77 -9.64
CA VAL A 286 8.66 -9.01 -9.45
C VAL A 286 8.90 -7.51 -9.25
N LEU A 287 10.10 -7.12 -8.82
CA LEU A 287 10.50 -5.73 -8.62
C LEU A 287 10.87 -5.02 -9.93
N ASN A 288 11.07 -5.76 -11.02
CA ASN A 288 11.42 -5.23 -12.34
C ASN A 288 10.33 -5.46 -13.39
N CYS A 289 9.24 -6.16 -13.05
CA CYS A 289 8.16 -6.42 -13.99
C CYS A 289 7.28 -5.18 -14.24
N ARG A 290 6.43 -5.24 -15.27
CA ARG A 290 5.51 -4.13 -15.61
C ARG A 290 4.49 -3.81 -14.52
N ARG A 291 4.20 -4.77 -13.62
CA ARG A 291 3.23 -4.64 -12.52
C ARG A 291 3.89 -4.66 -11.13
N LYS A 292 5.13 -4.14 -11.04
CA LYS A 292 5.97 -4.17 -9.84
C LYS A 292 5.45 -3.39 -8.64
N THR A 293 4.61 -2.39 -8.87
CA THR A 293 4.29 -1.36 -7.86
C THR A 293 3.76 -1.91 -6.55
N GLY A 294 2.89 -2.92 -6.57
CA GLY A 294 2.37 -3.53 -5.33
C GLY A 294 3.47 -4.15 -4.47
N PHE A 295 4.46 -4.79 -5.09
CA PHE A 295 5.60 -5.39 -4.39
C PHE A 295 6.57 -4.33 -3.88
N VAL A 296 6.94 -3.37 -4.74
CA VAL A 296 7.83 -2.26 -4.38
C VAL A 296 7.24 -1.47 -3.21
N GLY A 297 5.97 -1.09 -3.28
CA GLY A 297 5.34 -0.30 -2.23
C GLY A 297 5.22 -1.04 -0.90
N PHE A 298 5.03 -2.35 -0.92
CA PHE A 298 5.09 -3.15 0.31
C PHE A 298 6.48 -3.19 0.92
N ILE A 299 7.54 -3.34 0.13
CA ILE A 299 8.92 -3.26 0.63
C ILE A 299 9.20 -1.86 1.19
N VAL A 300 8.75 -0.80 0.51
CA VAL A 300 8.86 0.59 1.02
C VAL A 300 8.17 0.74 2.37
N CYS A 301 6.94 0.23 2.52
CA CYS A 301 6.22 0.28 3.80
C CYS A 301 6.92 -0.52 4.90
N ILE A 302 7.55 -1.66 4.60
CA ILE A 302 8.35 -2.42 5.57
C ILE A 302 9.52 -1.57 6.06
N ASP A 303 10.34 -1.07 5.14
CA ASP A 303 11.55 -0.30 5.46
C ASP A 303 11.20 1.00 6.18
N SER A 304 10.12 1.69 5.77
CA SER A 304 9.60 2.87 6.44
C SER A 304 9.06 2.61 7.84
N LEU A 305 8.35 1.50 8.07
CA LEU A 305 7.83 1.18 9.39
C LEU A 305 8.97 0.91 10.38
N MET A 306 9.95 0.12 9.95
CA MET A 306 11.12 -0.18 10.77
C MET A 306 11.94 1.09 11.06
N GLY A 307 12.17 1.91 10.04
CA GLY A 307 12.88 3.19 10.18
C GLY A 307 12.14 4.18 11.08
N LEU A 308 10.84 4.35 10.90
CA LEU A 308 10.01 5.27 11.68
C LEU A 308 10.01 4.90 13.16
N TYR A 309 9.87 3.62 13.49
CA TYR A 309 9.91 3.17 14.87
C TYR A 309 11.28 3.41 15.51
N ASN A 310 12.37 3.07 14.81
CA ASN A 310 13.73 3.30 15.35
C ASN A 310 13.99 4.79 15.60
N GLU A 311 13.68 5.65 14.63
CA GLU A 311 13.88 7.09 14.73
C GLU A 311 13.03 7.71 15.84
N TYR A 312 11.71 7.48 15.83
CA TYR A 312 10.79 8.24 16.67
C TYR A 312 10.49 7.59 18.02
N VAL A 313 10.59 6.27 18.14
CA VAL A 313 10.34 5.54 19.40
C VAL A 313 11.64 5.26 20.14
N VAL A 314 12.64 4.67 19.46
CA VAL A 314 13.88 4.24 20.13
C VAL A 314 14.83 5.42 20.37
N GLU A 315 15.14 6.20 19.33
CA GLU A 315 16.11 7.28 19.43
C GLU A 315 15.52 8.52 20.09
N LYS A 316 14.36 8.98 19.62
CA LYS A 316 13.75 10.24 20.10
C LYS A 316 12.76 10.10 21.25
N GLN A 317 12.31 8.89 21.57
CA GLN A 317 11.37 8.62 22.67
C GLN A 317 10.09 9.47 22.63
N LEU A 318 9.63 9.86 21.43
CA LEU A 318 8.50 10.80 21.23
C LEU A 318 7.12 10.15 21.39
N LEU A 319 7.06 8.83 21.43
CA LEU A 319 5.83 8.03 21.45
C LEU A 319 5.67 7.19 22.73
N HIS A 320 6.33 7.59 23.82
CA HIS A 320 6.17 7.02 25.16
C HIS A 320 5.07 7.70 25.97
#